data_AF-A0AB34J3L3-F1
#
_entry.id   AF-A0AB34J3L3-F1
#
_cell.length_a   1.000
_cell.length_b   1.000
_cell.length_c   1.000
_cell.angle_alpha   90.00
_cell.angle_beta   90.00
_cell.angle_gamma   90.00
#
_symmetry.space_group_name_H-M   'P 1'
#
loop_
_entity.id
_entity.type
_entity.pdbx_description
1 polymer ?
#
loop_
_entity_poly.entity_id
_entity_poly.type
_entity_poly.pdbx_seq_one_letter_code
_entity_poly.pdbx_strand_id
1 'polypeptide(L)'
;MISQMVVDTEIFIILFTNITIAFSITLAGMQKVDRYKTVLPLEETDEVQSDTFSSLGGLWAPWWAVYGYYDPRRYDWLTSLLVWVYTLIGSVVLVNLLVAMFADTFARVKESSQQEYIFVKCGRLLMYRSVIHPVPPVINAPIILYKWLRFLAKLISILWSLFRGYVKNCRSSLVKSSRVAIVRGQRCSPRKKRRLSEAVLSDLRHSIEEAQAEPLNATSKVRPAEEASEVADGRDLVDKFLQKLEFDESESLKALSHATREQISEMASRHIKSFELLDERVNTLEHDVATQHHALSERLDKVLAVLEDVRQRQVDGSSHTNDALQT
;
A
#
# COMPACT_ATOMS: atom_id res chain seq x y z
N MET A 1 3.70 -16.74 5.87
CA MET A 1 3.07 -18.08 6.01
C MET A 1 1.55 -18.04 5.93
N ILE A 2 0.84 -17.43 6.89
CA ILE A 2 -0.64 -17.38 6.88
C ILE A 2 -1.17 -16.75 5.59
N SER A 3 -0.56 -15.65 5.11
CA SER A 3 -0.96 -14.97 3.88
C SER A 3 -0.91 -15.86 2.63
N GLN A 4 0.06 -16.76 2.51
CA GLN A 4 0.17 -17.68 1.37
C GLN A 4 -0.87 -18.80 1.46
N MET A 5 -1.15 -19.32 2.66
CA MET A 5 -2.21 -20.32 2.85
C MET A 5 -3.60 -19.73 2.62
N VAL A 6 -3.79 -18.42 2.84
CA VAL A 6 -5.06 -17.73 2.55
C VAL A 6 -5.39 -17.74 1.07
N VAL A 7 -4.40 -17.61 0.17
CA VAL A 7 -4.63 -17.63 -1.29
C VAL A 7 -5.18 -19.00 -1.74
N ASP A 8 -4.59 -20.09 -1.25
CA ASP A 8 -5.08 -21.43 -1.58
C ASP A 8 -6.47 -21.70 -0.98
N THR A 9 -6.70 -21.17 0.23
CA THR A 9 -8.02 -21.22 0.89
C THR A 9 -9.06 -20.46 0.06
N GLU A 10 -8.69 -19.33 -0.54
CA GLU A 10 -9.59 -18.53 -1.38
C GLU A 10 -10.04 -19.31 -2.63
N ILE A 11 -9.10 -19.96 -3.33
CA ILE A 11 -9.41 -20.81 -4.48
C ILE A 11 -10.37 -21.94 -4.08
N PHE A 12 -10.13 -22.57 -2.93
CA PHE A 12 -11.02 -23.59 -2.40
C PHE A 12 -12.43 -23.05 -2.09
N ILE A 13 -12.53 -21.90 -1.44
CA ILE A 13 -13.82 -21.26 -1.11
C ILE A 13 -14.60 -20.96 -2.39
N ILE A 14 -13.94 -20.47 -3.45
CA ILE A 14 -14.59 -20.21 -4.75
C ILE A 14 -15.13 -21.50 -5.37
N LEU A 15 -14.35 -22.58 -5.35
CA LEU A 15 -14.81 -23.87 -5.85
C LEU A 15 -16.00 -24.41 -5.04
N PHE A 16 -15.91 -24.36 -3.72
CA PHE A 16 -16.93 -24.83 -2.79
C PHE A 16 -18.24 -24.04 -2.90
N THR A 17 -18.16 -22.71 -3.03
CA THR A 17 -19.32 -21.84 -3.21
C THR A 17 -20.01 -22.09 -4.55
N ASN A 18 -19.27 -22.26 -5.64
CA ASN A 18 -19.85 -22.60 -6.95
C ASN A 18 -20.65 -23.92 -6.91
N ILE A 19 -20.08 -24.97 -6.30
CA ILE A 19 -20.76 -26.25 -6.14
C ILE A 19 -22.01 -26.08 -5.26
N THR A 20 -21.89 -25.38 -4.14
CA THR A 20 -23.00 -25.13 -3.22
C THR A 20 -24.14 -24.37 -3.90
N ILE A 21 -23.84 -23.32 -4.67
CA ILE A 21 -24.85 -22.55 -5.43
C ILE A 21 -25.57 -23.43 -6.46
N ALA A 22 -24.84 -24.27 -7.19
CA ALA A 22 -25.44 -25.19 -8.16
C ALA A 22 -26.46 -26.12 -7.49
N PHE A 23 -26.09 -26.74 -6.37
CA PHE A 23 -27.00 -27.60 -5.60
C PHE A 23 -28.14 -26.83 -4.93
N SER A 24 -27.91 -25.59 -4.45
CA SER A 24 -28.96 -24.73 -3.90
C SER A 24 -30.03 -24.41 -4.95
N ILE A 25 -29.63 -24.10 -6.19
CA ILE A 25 -30.56 -23.85 -7.29
C ILE A 25 -31.34 -25.13 -7.63
N THR A 26 -30.67 -26.28 -7.68
CA THR A 26 -31.34 -27.57 -7.95
C THR A 26 -32.37 -27.90 -6.86
N LEU A 27 -32.02 -27.78 -5.57
CA LEU A 27 -32.94 -28.06 -4.47
C LEU A 27 -34.09 -27.05 -4.38
N ALA A 28 -33.83 -25.77 -4.64
CA ALA A 28 -34.88 -24.76 -4.77
C ALA A 28 -35.86 -25.09 -5.91
N GLY A 29 -35.35 -25.63 -7.03
CA GLY A 29 -36.18 -26.15 -8.12
C GLY A 29 -37.03 -27.35 -7.70
N MET A 30 -36.45 -28.32 -6.99
CA MET A 30 -37.16 -29.50 -6.48
C MET A 30 -38.24 -29.13 -5.44
N GLN A 31 -38.01 -28.08 -4.64
CA GLN A 31 -39.01 -27.58 -3.69
C GLN A 31 -40.27 -27.09 -4.41
N LYS A 32 -40.13 -26.43 -5.57
CA LYS A 32 -41.30 -25.97 -6.36
C LYS A 32 -42.13 -27.09 -6.97
N VAL A 33 -41.60 -28.32 -7.01
CA VAL A 33 -42.27 -29.52 -7.56
C VAL A 33 -42.88 -30.36 -6.43
N ASP A 34 -42.95 -29.83 -5.20
CA ASP A 34 -43.43 -30.54 -3.99
C ASP A 34 -42.69 -31.84 -3.66
N ARG A 35 -41.46 -32.01 -4.19
CA ARG A 35 -40.58 -33.16 -3.92
C ARG A 35 -39.75 -33.00 -2.64
N TYR A 36 -39.79 -31.81 -2.04
CA TYR A 36 -39.09 -31.45 -0.81
C TYR A 36 -40.04 -30.71 0.13
N LYS A 37 -40.28 -31.26 1.32
CA LYS A 37 -41.19 -30.67 2.33
C LYS A 37 -40.38 -30.05 3.47
N THR A 38 -40.55 -28.75 3.70
CA THR A 38 -39.82 -28.00 4.73
C THR A 38 -40.43 -28.15 6.14
N VAL A 39 -41.74 -28.38 6.22
CA VAL A 39 -42.49 -28.49 7.48
C VAL A 39 -42.72 -29.96 7.82
N LEU A 40 -42.34 -30.36 9.04
CA LEU A 40 -42.68 -31.69 9.56
C LEU A 40 -44.19 -31.73 9.84
N PRO A 41 -44.89 -32.84 9.51
CA PRO A 41 -46.35 -32.94 9.62
C PRO A 41 -46.90 -32.91 11.06
N LEU A 42 -46.09 -32.58 12.06
CA LEU A 42 -46.53 -32.42 13.46
C LEU A 42 -47.18 -31.05 13.73
N GLU A 43 -47.06 -30.10 12.82
CA GLU A 43 -47.64 -28.76 12.94
C GLU A 43 -48.73 -28.58 11.87
N GLU A 44 -49.92 -29.09 12.20
CA GLU A 44 -51.13 -29.07 11.37
C GLU A 44 -51.75 -27.67 11.40
N THR A 45 -51.00 -26.66 10.92
CA THR A 45 -51.50 -25.31 10.68
C THR A 45 -51.74 -25.13 9.18
N ASP A 46 -52.96 -24.70 8.85
CA ASP A 46 -53.45 -24.47 7.49
C ASP A 46 -52.46 -23.67 6.61
N GLU A 47 -52.21 -24.19 5.40
CA GLU A 47 -51.46 -23.54 4.30
C GLU A 47 -50.17 -22.79 4.68
N VAL A 48 -49.22 -23.46 5.32
CA VAL A 48 -47.86 -22.90 5.44
C VAL A 48 -47.17 -22.89 4.08
N GLN A 49 -47.20 -21.73 3.42
CA GLN A 49 -46.48 -21.44 2.20
C GLN A 49 -44.99 -21.76 2.41
N SER A 50 -44.46 -22.70 1.61
CA SER A 50 -43.05 -23.10 1.75
C SER A 50 -42.13 -22.02 1.17
N ASP A 51 -41.62 -21.14 2.04
CA ASP A 51 -40.69 -20.11 1.62
C ASP A 51 -39.33 -20.70 1.26
N THR A 52 -38.97 -20.68 -0.03
CA THR A 52 -37.67 -21.14 -0.57
C THR A 52 -36.48 -20.46 0.12
N PHE A 53 -36.66 -19.22 0.56
CA PHE A 53 -35.65 -18.38 1.20
C PHE A 53 -35.59 -18.50 2.73
N SER A 54 -36.48 -19.30 3.33
CA SER A 54 -36.41 -19.60 4.76
C SER A 54 -35.07 -20.25 5.12
N SER A 55 -34.63 -20.13 6.38
CA SER A 55 -33.39 -20.77 6.86
C SER A 55 -33.40 -22.30 6.69
N LEU A 56 -34.59 -22.90 6.65
CA LEU A 56 -34.84 -24.33 6.37
C LEU A 56 -35.28 -24.60 4.92
N GLY A 57 -35.38 -23.55 4.10
CA GLY A 57 -35.75 -23.62 2.70
C GLY A 57 -34.70 -24.31 1.83
N GLY A 58 -35.09 -24.71 0.62
CA GLY A 58 -34.24 -25.46 -0.31
C GLY A 58 -32.98 -24.70 -0.73
N LEU A 59 -32.98 -23.37 -0.63
CA LEU A 59 -31.80 -22.56 -0.93
C LEU A 59 -30.67 -22.75 0.10
N TRP A 60 -31.01 -22.80 1.39
CA TRP A 60 -30.06 -22.95 2.48
C TRP A 60 -29.79 -24.40 2.87
N ALA A 61 -30.61 -25.34 2.40
CA ALA A 61 -30.46 -26.76 2.70
C ALA A 61 -29.06 -27.33 2.41
N PRO A 62 -28.38 -27.05 1.28
CA PRO A 62 -27.02 -27.54 1.05
C PRO A 62 -26.02 -27.01 2.08
N TRP A 63 -26.13 -25.75 2.46
CA TRP A 63 -25.25 -25.14 3.47
C TRP A 63 -25.33 -25.90 4.79
N TRP A 64 -26.54 -26.22 5.26
CA TRP A 64 -26.74 -26.99 6.49
C TRP A 64 -26.33 -28.45 6.35
N ALA A 65 -26.53 -29.05 5.17
CA ALA A 65 -26.14 -30.43 4.90
C ALA A 65 -24.63 -30.64 5.05
N VAL A 66 -23.79 -29.64 4.73
CA VAL A 66 -22.33 -29.70 4.95
C VAL A 66 -21.97 -29.89 6.42
N TYR A 67 -22.76 -29.34 7.34
CA TYR A 67 -22.58 -29.48 8.78
C TYR A 67 -23.26 -30.74 9.35
N GLY A 68 -23.81 -31.62 8.50
CA GLY A 68 -24.50 -32.83 8.91
C GLY A 68 -25.95 -32.62 9.38
N TYR A 69 -26.49 -31.41 9.23
CA TYR A 69 -27.91 -31.15 9.49
C TYR A 69 -28.74 -31.57 8.28
N TYR A 70 -29.08 -32.87 8.23
CA TYR A 70 -29.91 -33.47 7.19
C TYR A 70 -30.94 -34.42 7.82
N ASP A 71 -32.22 -34.18 7.56
CA ASP A 71 -33.32 -35.03 8.01
C ASP A 71 -33.90 -35.82 6.82
N PRO A 72 -33.58 -37.12 6.66
CA PRO A 72 -33.98 -37.92 5.50
C PRO A 72 -35.49 -38.00 5.29
N ARG A 73 -36.30 -37.75 6.33
CA ARG A 73 -37.77 -37.83 6.24
C ARG A 73 -38.39 -36.71 5.40
N ARG A 74 -37.65 -35.63 5.14
CA ARG A 74 -38.11 -34.44 4.42
C ARG A 74 -37.93 -34.52 2.91
N TYR A 75 -37.18 -35.52 2.44
CA TYR A 75 -36.70 -35.62 1.08
C TYR A 75 -37.32 -36.83 0.36
N ASP A 76 -37.74 -36.65 -0.88
CA ASP A 76 -38.04 -37.77 -1.77
C ASP A 76 -36.76 -38.55 -2.09
N TRP A 77 -36.86 -39.81 -2.55
CA TRP A 77 -35.71 -40.68 -2.80
C TRP A 77 -34.66 -40.05 -3.74
N LEU A 78 -35.12 -39.29 -4.75
CA LEU A 78 -34.25 -38.59 -5.69
C LEU A 78 -33.51 -37.43 -5.02
N THR A 79 -34.21 -36.65 -4.20
CA THR A 79 -33.61 -35.53 -3.46
C THR A 79 -32.64 -36.06 -2.39
N SER A 80 -32.99 -37.15 -1.72
CA SER A 80 -32.08 -37.85 -0.80
C SER A 80 -30.80 -38.31 -1.50
N LEU A 81 -30.92 -38.87 -2.71
CA LEU A 81 -29.75 -39.27 -3.50
C LEU A 81 -28.88 -38.06 -3.88
N LEU A 82 -29.49 -36.95 -4.29
CA LEU A 82 -28.76 -35.71 -4.62
C LEU A 82 -28.02 -35.13 -3.41
N VAL A 83 -28.68 -35.06 -2.25
CA VAL A 83 -28.04 -34.56 -1.02
C VAL A 83 -26.94 -35.53 -0.56
N TRP A 84 -27.13 -36.83 -0.73
CA TRP A 84 -26.09 -37.82 -0.46
C TRP A 84 -24.86 -37.65 -1.35
N VAL A 85 -25.05 -37.47 -2.67
CA VAL A 85 -23.94 -37.18 -3.60
C VAL A 85 -23.26 -35.86 -3.24
N TYR A 86 -24.03 -34.82 -2.93
CA TYR A 86 -23.50 -33.53 -2.50
C TYR A 86 -22.66 -33.63 -1.24
N THR A 87 -23.13 -34.33 -0.21
CA THR A 87 -22.40 -34.52 1.05
C THR A 87 -21.15 -35.37 0.86
N LEU A 88 -21.16 -36.37 -0.03
CA LEU A 88 -19.97 -37.13 -0.40
C LEU A 88 -18.93 -36.22 -1.08
N ILE A 89 -19.34 -35.44 -2.08
CA ILE A 89 -18.44 -34.52 -2.79
C ILE A 89 -17.92 -33.42 -1.83
N GLY A 90 -18.81 -32.81 -1.06
CA GLY A 90 -18.53 -31.74 -0.11
C GLY A 90 -17.63 -32.16 1.05
N SER A 91 -18.02 -33.20 1.78
CA SER A 91 -17.34 -33.58 3.02
C SER A 91 -16.18 -34.53 2.80
N VAL A 92 -16.20 -35.38 1.77
CA VAL A 92 -15.13 -36.36 1.52
C VAL A 92 -14.15 -35.83 0.48
N VAL A 93 -14.63 -35.44 -0.70
CA VAL A 93 -13.71 -35.07 -1.80
C VAL A 93 -13.08 -33.69 -1.58
N LEU A 94 -13.90 -32.66 -1.34
CA LEU A 94 -13.44 -31.28 -1.18
C LEU A 94 -12.57 -31.11 0.06
N VAL A 95 -12.97 -31.66 1.22
CA VAL A 95 -12.15 -31.57 2.45
C VAL A 95 -10.81 -32.28 2.29
N ASN A 96 -10.77 -33.47 1.68
CA ASN A 96 -9.50 -34.17 1.45
C ASN A 96 -8.60 -33.40 0.48
N LEU A 97 -9.18 -32.77 -0.54
CA LEU A 97 -8.43 -31.90 -1.45
C LEU A 97 -7.88 -30.67 -0.72
N LEU A 98 -8.67 -30.04 0.15
CA LEU A 98 -8.21 -28.91 0.96
C LEU A 98 -7.06 -29.30 1.89
N VAL A 99 -7.16 -30.45 2.57
CA VAL A 99 -6.09 -30.94 3.45
C VAL A 99 -4.82 -31.24 2.64
N ALA A 100 -4.96 -31.86 1.47
CA ALA A 100 -3.83 -32.14 0.58
C ALA A 100 -3.16 -30.84 0.09
N MET A 101 -3.96 -29.85 -0.33
CA MET A 101 -3.47 -28.53 -0.76
C MET A 101 -2.77 -27.80 0.39
N PHE A 102 -3.32 -27.84 1.60
CA PHE A 102 -2.67 -27.27 2.79
C PHE A 102 -1.38 -27.99 3.16
N ALA A 103 -1.31 -29.30 2.99
CA ALA A 103 -0.08 -30.05 3.26
C ALA A 103 1.04 -29.66 2.29
N ASP A 104 0.73 -29.54 0.99
CA ASP A 104 1.69 -29.11 -0.04
C ASP A 104 2.17 -27.67 0.20
N THR A 105 1.23 -26.74 0.40
CA THR A 105 1.56 -25.35 0.68
C THR A 105 2.31 -25.21 2.00
N PHE A 106 1.92 -25.93 3.06
CA PHE A 106 2.67 -25.90 4.30
C PHE A 106 4.11 -26.39 4.11
N ALA A 107 4.33 -27.47 3.36
CA ALA A 107 5.67 -27.96 3.06
C ALA A 107 6.50 -26.90 2.31
N ARG A 108 5.95 -26.32 1.25
CA ARG A 108 6.60 -25.27 0.43
C ARG A 108 6.91 -24.01 1.25
N VAL A 109 5.96 -23.56 2.05
CA VAL A 109 6.11 -22.33 2.84
C VAL A 109 7.01 -22.54 4.04
N LYS A 110 7.02 -23.72 4.66
CA LYS A 110 7.83 -24.00 5.84
C LYS A 110 9.33 -23.76 5.57
N GLU A 111 9.82 -24.19 4.42
CA GLU A 111 11.22 -24.02 4.03
C GLU A 111 11.61 -22.53 3.92
N SER A 112 10.81 -21.74 3.18
CA SER A 112 11.07 -20.30 3.03
C SER A 112 10.78 -19.48 4.29
N SER A 113 9.81 -19.90 5.10
CA SER A 113 9.35 -19.15 6.28
C SER A 113 10.36 -19.10 7.41
N GLN A 114 11.26 -20.09 7.53
CA GLN A 114 12.29 -20.04 8.57
C GLN A 114 13.28 -18.90 8.32
N GLN A 115 13.70 -18.71 7.08
CA GLN A 115 14.59 -17.62 6.70
C GLN A 115 13.89 -16.26 6.85
N GLU A 116 12.65 -16.15 6.36
CA GLU A 116 11.86 -14.92 6.51
C GLU A 116 11.59 -14.59 7.98
N TYR A 117 11.30 -15.60 8.81
CA TYR A 117 11.09 -15.42 10.24
C TYR A 117 12.34 -14.86 10.93
N ILE A 118 13.52 -15.41 10.63
CA ILE A 118 14.78 -14.91 11.18
C ILE A 118 15.01 -13.46 10.72
N PHE A 119 14.80 -13.16 9.44
CA PHE A 119 14.95 -11.80 8.91
C PHE A 119 14.01 -10.80 9.59
N VAL A 120 12.72 -11.13 9.68
CA VAL A 120 11.71 -10.30 10.36
C VAL A 120 12.06 -10.14 11.85
N LYS A 121 12.52 -11.20 12.50
CA LYS A 121 12.94 -11.17 13.90
C LYS A 121 14.15 -10.25 14.11
N CYS A 122 15.18 -10.37 13.27
CA CYS A 122 16.36 -9.49 13.31
C CYS A 122 15.98 -8.04 13.01
N GLY A 123 15.15 -7.79 11.99
CA GLY A 123 14.63 -6.47 11.67
C GLY A 123 13.86 -5.85 12.82
N ARG A 124 12.98 -6.61 13.49
CA ARG A 124 12.31 -6.16 14.71
C ARG A 124 13.30 -5.83 15.81
N LEU A 125 14.28 -6.69 16.06
CA LEU A 125 15.29 -6.49 17.10
C LEU A 125 16.14 -5.23 16.84
N LEU A 126 16.49 -4.97 15.58
CA LEU A 126 17.16 -3.73 15.15
C LEU A 126 16.27 -2.49 15.33
N MET A 127 14.97 -2.58 15.01
CA MET A 127 14.01 -1.50 15.27
C MET A 127 13.85 -1.22 16.77
N TYR A 128 13.82 -2.26 17.61
CA TYR A 128 13.83 -2.08 19.07
C TYR A 128 15.12 -1.40 19.54
N ARG A 129 16.26 -1.75 18.95
CA ARG A 129 17.57 -1.16 19.28
C ARG A 129 17.71 0.29 18.82
N SER A 130 17.13 0.67 17.68
CA SER A 130 17.30 2.00 17.08
C SER A 130 16.20 3.00 17.45
N VAL A 131 14.95 2.55 17.61
CA VAL A 131 13.78 3.43 17.77
C VAL A 131 13.27 3.48 19.22
N ILE A 132 13.44 2.40 19.98
CA ILE A 132 12.77 2.29 21.27
C ILE A 132 13.76 2.68 22.36
N HIS A 133 13.61 3.92 22.85
CA HIS A 133 14.09 4.24 24.19
C HIS A 133 13.51 3.19 25.15
N PRO A 134 14.25 2.72 26.16
CA PRO A 134 13.86 1.60 27.05
C PRO A 134 12.62 1.90 27.93
N VAL A 135 11.88 2.96 27.62
CA VAL A 135 10.79 3.52 28.40
C VAL A 135 9.47 3.21 27.67
N PRO A 136 8.45 2.68 28.36
CA PRO A 136 7.16 2.34 27.75
C PRO A 136 6.50 3.55 27.06
N PRO A 137 5.62 3.31 26.06
CA PRO A 137 5.06 4.36 25.21
C PRO A 137 4.38 5.50 25.98
N VAL A 138 3.80 5.22 27.15
CA VAL A 138 3.17 6.24 28.02
C VAL A 138 4.16 7.25 28.61
N ILE A 139 5.43 6.87 28.82
CA ILE A 139 6.47 7.74 29.38
C ILE A 139 7.28 8.43 28.26
N ASN A 140 7.20 7.92 27.02
CA ASN A 140 7.92 8.52 25.89
C ASN A 140 7.36 9.91 25.51
N ALA A 141 6.06 10.12 25.66
CA ALA A 141 5.40 11.39 25.32
C ALA A 141 5.96 12.62 26.08
N PRO A 142 6.06 12.63 27.42
CA PRO A 142 6.62 13.78 28.15
C PRO A 142 8.11 14.02 27.83
N ILE A 143 8.88 12.96 27.53
CA ILE A 143 10.30 13.08 27.17
C ILE A 143 10.46 13.76 25.80
N ILE A 144 9.64 13.35 24.82
CA ILE A 144 9.60 13.98 23.49
C ILE A 144 9.17 15.45 23.63
N LEU A 145 8.15 15.74 24.44
CA LEU A 145 7.68 17.11 24.68
C LEU A 145 8.77 17.98 25.32
N TYR A 146 9.51 17.46 26.30
CA TYR A 146 10.63 18.18 26.92
C TYR A 146 11.77 18.47 25.93
N LYS A 147 12.15 17.50 25.09
CA LYS A 147 13.15 17.70 24.03
C LYS A 147 12.69 18.78 23.04
N TRP A 148 11.41 18.78 22.67
CA TRP A 148 10.83 19.76 21.77
C TRP A 148 10.78 21.17 22.38
N LEU A 149 10.36 21.30 23.64
CA LEU A 149 10.41 22.56 24.39
C LEU A 149 11.83 23.13 24.46
N ARG A 150 12.82 22.27 24.74
CA ARG A 150 14.23 22.69 24.79
C ARG A 150 14.74 23.17 23.43
N PHE A 151 14.31 22.52 22.34
CA PHE A 151 14.63 22.93 20.99
C PHE A 151 14.00 24.29 20.64
N LEU A 152 12.73 24.51 20.98
CA LEU A 152 12.06 25.80 20.85
C LEU A 152 12.75 26.90 21.64
N ALA A 153 13.14 26.63 22.88
CA ALA A 153 13.84 27.62 23.72
C ALA A 153 15.18 28.04 23.09
N LYS A 154 15.93 27.08 22.50
CA LYS A 154 17.14 27.38 21.73
C LYS A 154 16.84 28.22 20.48
N LEU A 155 15.79 27.88 19.73
CA LEU A 155 15.37 28.66 18.57
C LEU A 155 14.99 30.09 18.95
N ILE A 156 14.20 30.28 20.01
CA ILE A 156 13.82 31.60 20.52
C ILE A 156 15.06 32.38 20.97
N SER A 157 16.02 31.73 21.63
CA SER A 157 17.29 32.38 22.00
C SER A 157 18.09 32.85 20.78
N ILE A 158 18.15 32.04 19.72
CA ILE A 158 18.83 32.40 18.47
C ILE A 158 18.08 33.56 17.79
N LEU A 159 16.76 33.47 17.66
CA LEU A 159 15.90 34.54 17.14
C LEU A 159 16.05 35.84 17.92
N TRP A 160 16.10 35.77 19.26
CA TRP A 160 16.31 36.91 20.13
C TRP A 160 17.69 37.53 19.92
N SER A 161 18.74 36.71 19.75
CA SER A 161 20.10 37.20 19.44
C SER A 161 20.16 37.95 18.12
N LEU A 162 19.48 37.45 17.09
CA LEU A 162 19.37 38.09 15.77
C LEU A 162 18.57 39.40 15.85
N PHE A 163 17.42 39.39 16.56
CA PHE A 163 16.59 40.58 16.75
C PHE A 163 17.33 41.68 17.53
N ARG A 164 18.05 41.30 18.58
CA ARG A 164 18.88 42.24 19.36
C ARG A 164 20.00 42.84 18.52
N GLY A 165 20.57 42.07 17.58
CA GLY A 165 21.51 42.56 16.57
C GLY A 165 20.87 43.58 15.62
N TYR A 166 19.67 43.30 15.13
CA TYR A 166 18.92 44.19 14.25
C TYR A 166 18.59 45.53 14.93
N VAL A 167 18.08 45.51 16.17
CA VAL A 167 17.74 46.72 16.93
C VAL A 167 18.98 47.58 17.21
N LYS A 168 20.13 46.97 17.55
CA LYS A 168 21.39 47.70 17.73
C LYS A 168 21.85 48.39 16.44
N ASN A 169 21.68 47.75 15.28
CA ASN A 169 22.01 48.34 13.98
C ASN A 169 21.03 49.46 13.57
N CYS A 170 19.74 49.36 13.88
CA CYS A 170 18.81 50.47 13.66
C CYS A 170 19.15 51.69 14.55
N ARG A 171 19.52 51.47 15.81
CA ARG A 171 19.88 52.55 16.73
C ARG A 171 21.16 53.28 16.31
N SER A 172 22.15 52.58 15.75
CA SER A 172 23.36 53.22 15.22
C SER A 172 23.13 53.95 13.89
N SER A 173 22.17 53.50 13.06
CA SER A 173 21.74 54.19 11.84
C SER A 173 21.03 55.52 12.15
N LEU A 174 20.13 55.55 13.14
CA LEU A 174 19.39 56.76 13.49
C LEU A 174 20.28 57.87 14.08
N VAL A 175 21.31 57.50 14.87
CA VAL A 175 22.26 58.47 15.44
C VAL A 175 23.25 59.00 14.40
N LYS A 176 23.59 58.21 13.37
CA LYS A 176 24.41 58.69 12.24
C LYS A 176 23.61 59.52 11.24
N SER A 177 22.31 59.27 11.11
CA SER A 177 21.42 60.08 10.26
C SER A 177 21.18 61.50 10.79
N SER A 178 21.49 61.78 12.07
CA SER A 178 21.40 63.13 12.64
C SER A 178 22.72 63.93 12.57
N ARG A 179 23.82 63.34 12.10
CA ARG A 179 25.12 64.04 11.94
C ARG A 179 25.61 64.15 10.49
N VAL A 180 24.88 63.60 9.52
CA VAL A 180 25.26 63.64 8.10
C VAL A 180 24.07 64.08 7.24
N ALA A 181 23.53 65.25 7.56
CA ALA A 181 22.66 66.02 6.65
C ALA A 181 23.41 67.24 6.07
N ILE A 182 24.74 67.27 6.18
CA ILE A 182 25.61 68.19 5.47
C ILE A 182 26.79 67.37 4.96
N VAL A 183 27.10 67.53 3.67
CA VAL A 183 28.23 66.95 2.93
C VAL A 183 27.95 65.67 2.14
N ARG A 184 27.61 65.94 0.87
CA ARG A 184 28.03 65.25 -0.37
C ARG A 184 27.34 63.94 -0.75
N GLY A 185 26.74 64.01 -1.93
CA GLY A 185 26.24 62.87 -2.68
C GLY A 185 27.35 61.95 -3.15
N GLN A 186 27.01 60.66 -3.20
CA GLN A 186 27.67 59.70 -4.06
C GLN A 186 26.66 58.61 -4.44
N ARG A 187 26.44 58.48 -5.76
CA ARG A 187 25.79 57.34 -6.39
C ARG A 187 26.54 56.06 -6.00
N CYS A 188 25.83 55.02 -5.57
CA CYS A 188 26.40 53.68 -5.51
C CYS A 188 25.48 52.64 -6.16
N SER A 189 26.15 51.82 -6.95
CA SER A 189 25.70 50.91 -7.99
C SER A 189 25.12 49.58 -7.46
N PRO A 190 24.13 48.98 -8.15
CA PRO A 190 23.54 47.69 -7.80
C PRO A 190 24.39 46.54 -8.37
N ARG A 191 25.52 46.20 -7.75
CA ARG A 191 26.31 45.01 -8.16
C ARG A 191 26.70 44.05 -7.04
N LYS A 192 26.27 44.27 -5.80
CA LYS A 192 26.77 43.50 -4.64
C LYS A 192 25.88 42.33 -4.17
N LYS A 193 24.74 42.07 -4.81
CA LYS A 193 23.82 40.98 -4.41
C LYS A 193 24.13 39.59 -4.96
N ARG A 194 25.01 39.46 -5.97
CA ARG A 194 25.34 38.13 -6.56
C ARG A 194 26.48 37.37 -5.85
N ARG A 195 27.33 38.05 -5.07
CA ARG A 195 28.49 37.40 -4.43
C ARG A 195 28.18 36.77 -3.07
N LEU A 196 27.01 37.05 -2.48
CA LEU A 196 26.64 36.46 -1.19
C LEU A 196 25.97 35.07 -1.36
N SER A 197 25.29 34.84 -2.48
CA SER A 197 24.64 33.54 -2.75
C SER A 197 25.64 32.43 -3.10
N GLU A 198 26.76 32.77 -3.75
CA GLU A 198 27.79 31.77 -4.09
C GLU A 198 28.59 31.32 -2.87
N ALA A 199 28.89 32.21 -1.93
CA ALA A 199 29.61 31.84 -0.71
C ALA A 199 28.79 30.92 0.21
N VAL A 200 27.47 31.08 0.26
CA VAL A 200 26.58 30.23 1.06
C VAL A 200 26.40 28.86 0.40
N LEU A 201 26.37 28.80 -0.93
CA LEU A 201 26.28 27.54 -1.67
C LEU A 201 27.57 26.70 -1.58
N SER A 202 28.75 27.34 -1.52
CA SER A 202 30.01 26.60 -1.33
C SER A 202 30.14 26.00 0.07
N ASP A 203 29.66 26.69 1.10
CA ASP A 203 29.74 26.23 2.50
C ASP A 203 28.82 25.02 2.77
N LEU A 204 27.64 25.02 2.13
CA LEU A 204 26.70 23.89 2.16
C LEU A 204 27.25 22.64 1.46
N ARG A 205 28.00 22.81 0.36
CA ARG A 205 28.61 21.68 -0.35
C ARG A 205 29.71 21.01 0.48
N HIS A 206 30.53 21.82 1.15
CA HIS A 206 31.61 21.30 2.00
C HIS A 206 31.09 20.54 3.22
N SER A 207 29.98 21.01 3.83
CA SER A 207 29.35 20.32 4.97
C SER A 207 28.73 18.96 4.60
N ILE A 208 28.34 18.76 3.33
CA ILE A 208 27.79 17.48 2.85
C ILE A 208 28.90 16.47 2.56
N GLU A 209 30.03 16.92 2.00
CA GLU A 209 31.20 16.05 1.76
C GLU A 209 31.88 15.62 3.08
N GLU A 210 31.91 16.50 4.09
CA GLU A 210 32.47 16.18 5.41
C GLU A 210 31.62 15.13 6.17
N ALA A 211 30.31 15.06 5.90
CA ALA A 211 29.42 14.04 6.47
C ALA A 211 29.51 12.67 5.77
N GLN A 212 30.12 12.59 4.58
CA GLN A 212 30.27 11.35 3.81
C GLN A 212 31.70 10.76 3.88
N ALA A 213 32.66 11.50 4.42
CA ALA A 213 34.07 11.11 4.45
C ALA A 213 34.56 10.63 5.82
N GLU A 214 33.75 9.92 6.60
CA GLU A 214 34.22 9.19 7.78
C GLU A 214 34.60 7.74 7.39
N PRO A 215 35.87 7.44 7.04
CA PRO A 215 36.31 6.07 6.84
C PRO A 215 36.49 5.38 8.19
N LEU A 216 35.79 4.28 8.39
CA LEU A 216 36.12 3.23 9.36
C LEU A 216 37.53 2.69 9.04
N ASN A 217 38.55 3.34 9.58
CA ASN A 217 39.94 2.90 9.48
C ASN A 217 40.56 2.93 10.89
N ALA A 218 40.19 1.94 11.68
CA ALA A 218 40.90 1.59 12.91
C ALA A 218 41.53 0.21 12.72
N THR A 219 42.64 0.19 11.99
CA THR A 219 43.61 -0.91 11.99
C THR A 219 44.33 -0.92 13.33
N SER A 220 43.83 -1.75 14.26
CA SER A 220 44.52 -2.08 15.50
C SER A 220 45.69 -3.02 15.21
N LYS A 221 46.88 -2.52 15.52
CA LYS A 221 48.20 -3.12 15.33
C LYS A 221 48.56 -3.92 16.60
N VAL A 222 48.72 -5.24 16.50
CA VAL A 222 49.34 -6.05 17.57
C VAL A 222 50.35 -7.05 16.99
N ARG A 223 51.51 -7.08 17.66
CA ARG A 223 52.79 -7.75 17.36
C ARG A 223 52.72 -9.29 17.42
N PRO A 224 53.72 -9.98 16.84
CA PRO A 224 53.88 -11.42 16.96
C PRO A 224 54.76 -11.84 18.16
N ALA A 225 54.55 -13.11 18.55
CA ALA A 225 55.38 -14.05 19.34
C ALA A 225 55.65 -13.70 20.81
N GLU A 226 55.34 -14.61 21.74
CA GLU A 226 56.23 -15.72 22.16
C GLU A 226 55.50 -16.67 23.14
N GLU A 227 55.96 -17.91 23.17
CA GLU A 227 55.41 -19.09 23.87
C GLU A 227 55.43 -18.99 25.40
N ALA A 228 54.42 -19.55 26.08
CA ALA A 228 54.58 -20.69 27.01
C ALA A 228 53.36 -20.88 27.92
N SER A 229 53.16 -22.14 28.30
CA SER A 229 52.35 -22.65 29.41
C SER A 229 50.87 -22.88 29.14
N GLU A 230 50.62 -24.04 28.53
CA GLU A 230 49.67 -25.06 28.99
C GLU A 230 48.89 -24.75 30.28
N VAL A 231 47.58 -25.04 30.20
CA VAL A 231 46.56 -25.06 31.26
C VAL A 231 45.72 -23.79 31.37
N ALA A 232 44.44 -23.96 31.05
CA ALA A 232 43.32 -23.02 31.09
C ALA A 232 43.21 -22.10 29.86
N ASP A 233 42.30 -22.42 28.94
CA ASP A 233 41.26 -21.43 28.63
C ASP A 233 40.07 -22.00 27.84
N GLY A 234 38.93 -22.16 28.53
CA GLY A 234 37.64 -22.30 27.84
C GLY A 234 37.16 -20.98 27.23
N ARG A 235 37.73 -19.83 27.63
CA ARG A 235 37.37 -18.51 27.09
C ARG A 235 37.98 -18.29 25.71
N ASP A 236 39.21 -18.75 25.47
CA ASP A 236 39.84 -18.63 24.15
C ASP A 236 39.12 -19.44 23.07
N LEU A 237 38.46 -20.55 23.44
CA LEU A 237 37.61 -21.32 22.52
C LEU A 237 36.30 -20.58 22.21
N VAL A 238 35.70 -19.92 23.20
CA VAL A 238 34.49 -19.10 23.04
C VAL A 238 34.78 -17.87 22.20
N ASP A 239 35.91 -17.19 22.43
CA ASP A 239 36.32 -16.02 21.66
C ASP A 239 36.65 -16.38 20.21
N LYS A 240 37.29 -17.54 19.96
CA LYS A 240 37.46 -18.07 18.59
C LYS A 240 36.14 -18.42 17.91
N PHE A 241 35.16 -18.95 18.65
CA PHE A 241 33.83 -19.23 18.11
C PHE A 241 33.04 -17.95 17.82
N LEU A 242 33.10 -16.95 18.70
CA LEU A 242 32.45 -15.65 18.51
C LEU A 242 33.07 -14.88 17.36
N GLN A 243 34.40 -14.89 17.24
CA GLN A 243 35.11 -14.26 16.12
C GLN A 243 34.80 -14.94 14.79
N LYS A 244 34.65 -16.27 14.78
CA LYS A 244 34.23 -17.01 13.59
C LYS A 244 32.77 -16.74 13.22
N LEU A 245 31.88 -16.61 14.20
CA LEU A 245 30.50 -16.19 14.00
C LEU A 245 30.40 -14.76 13.46
N GLU A 246 31.16 -13.80 14.01
CA GLU A 246 31.19 -12.42 13.49
C GLU A 246 31.75 -12.36 12.07
N PHE A 247 32.76 -13.17 11.75
CA PHE A 247 33.33 -13.22 10.40
C PHE A 247 32.32 -13.77 9.38
N ASP A 248 31.70 -14.92 9.68
CA ASP A 248 30.68 -15.54 8.83
C ASP A 248 29.41 -14.67 8.73
N GLU A 249 29.02 -13.97 9.80
CA GLU A 249 27.92 -13.01 9.79
C GLU A 249 28.26 -11.78 8.94
N SER A 250 29.50 -11.30 8.97
CA SER A 250 29.93 -10.17 8.12
C SER A 250 29.98 -10.52 6.63
N GLU A 251 30.37 -11.75 6.29
CA GLU A 251 30.45 -12.22 4.90
C GLU A 251 29.06 -12.53 4.35
N SER A 252 28.20 -13.17 5.15
CA SER A 252 26.79 -13.38 4.80
C SER A 252 26.00 -12.07 4.74
N LEU A 253 26.27 -11.08 5.60
CA LEU A 253 25.69 -9.73 5.49
C LEU A 253 26.15 -9.00 4.23
N LYS A 254 27.42 -9.13 3.84
CA LYS A 254 27.91 -8.56 2.58
C LYS A 254 27.23 -9.22 1.38
N ALA A 255 27.16 -10.55 1.36
CA ALA A 255 26.47 -11.30 0.31
C ALA A 255 24.98 -10.95 0.25
N LEU A 256 24.31 -10.85 1.39
CA LEU A 256 22.90 -10.47 1.50
C LEU A 256 22.68 -9.01 1.06
N SER A 257 23.58 -8.09 1.43
CA SER A 257 23.52 -6.68 1.00
C SER A 257 23.70 -6.55 -0.52
N HIS A 258 24.55 -7.38 -1.12
CA HIS A 258 24.76 -7.40 -2.55
C HIS A 258 23.53 -7.97 -3.26
N ALA A 259 22.99 -9.10 -2.77
CA ALA A 259 21.78 -9.71 -3.31
C ALA A 259 20.55 -8.79 -3.19
N THR A 260 20.39 -8.09 -2.06
CA THR A 260 19.30 -7.12 -1.90
C THR A 260 19.49 -5.88 -2.78
N ARG A 261 20.72 -5.39 -2.97
CA ARG A 261 20.99 -4.28 -3.89
C ARG A 261 20.67 -4.66 -5.33
N GLU A 262 20.99 -5.89 -5.73
CA GLU A 262 20.67 -6.41 -7.05
C GLU A 262 19.16 -6.53 -7.25
N GLN A 263 18.43 -7.13 -6.28
CA GLN A 263 16.96 -7.19 -6.34
C GLN A 263 16.29 -5.81 -6.36
N ILE A 264 16.78 -4.85 -5.56
CA ILE A 264 16.26 -3.48 -5.57
C ILE A 264 16.49 -2.83 -6.93
N SER A 265 17.66 -3.04 -7.55
CA SER A 265 17.96 -2.51 -8.88
C SER A 265 17.07 -3.11 -9.96
N GLU A 266 16.78 -4.41 -9.88
CA GLU A 266 15.92 -5.11 -10.82
C GLU A 266 14.46 -4.66 -10.66
N MET A 267 13.99 -4.53 -9.42
CA MET A 267 12.66 -4.03 -9.10
C MET A 267 12.48 -2.58 -9.56
N ALA A 268 13.47 -1.71 -9.34
CA ALA A 268 13.47 -0.34 -9.83
C ALA A 268 13.42 -0.30 -11.37
N SER A 269 14.18 -1.17 -12.05
CA SER A 269 14.15 -1.27 -13.52
C SER A 269 12.77 -1.71 -14.03
N ARG A 270 12.13 -2.68 -13.37
CA ARG A 270 10.75 -3.11 -13.71
C ARG A 270 9.74 -1.97 -13.49
N HIS A 271 9.87 -1.22 -12.40
CA HIS A 271 9.00 -0.07 -12.14
C HIS A 271 9.18 1.03 -13.19
N ILE A 272 10.41 1.38 -13.55
CA ILE A 272 10.68 2.38 -14.60
C ILE A 272 10.03 1.96 -15.93
N LYS A 273 10.18 0.70 -16.35
CA LYS A 273 9.51 0.18 -17.56
C LYS A 273 7.98 0.23 -17.47
N SER A 274 7.42 -0.06 -16.29
CA SER A 274 5.96 0.02 -16.09
C SER A 274 5.45 1.47 -16.18
N PHE A 275 6.24 2.44 -15.71
CA PHE A 275 5.92 3.86 -15.83
C PHE A 275 6.01 4.33 -17.29
N GLU A 276 7.01 3.90 -18.05
CA GLU A 276 7.12 4.20 -19.48
C GLU A 276 5.90 3.66 -20.27
N LEU A 277 5.46 2.44 -19.97
CA LEU A 277 4.28 1.83 -20.62
C LEU A 277 2.97 2.54 -20.22
N LEU A 278 2.87 3.02 -18.98
CA LEU A 278 1.75 3.86 -18.54
C LEU A 278 1.74 5.21 -19.26
N ASP A 279 2.90 5.85 -19.42
CA ASP A 279 3.03 7.12 -20.13
C ASP A 279 2.64 6.97 -21.61
N GLU A 280 3.06 5.88 -22.26
CA GLU A 280 2.62 5.53 -23.61
C GLU A 280 1.10 5.36 -23.70
N ARG A 281 0.48 4.66 -22.73
CA ARG A 281 -0.98 4.51 -22.68
C ARG A 281 -1.71 5.83 -22.46
N VAL A 282 -1.19 6.69 -21.58
CA VAL A 282 -1.78 8.01 -21.34
C VAL A 282 -1.72 8.85 -22.61
N ASN A 283 -0.58 8.86 -23.31
CA ASN A 283 -0.44 9.56 -24.58
C ASN A 283 -1.41 9.04 -25.67
N THR A 284 -1.64 7.72 -25.74
CA THR A 284 -2.66 7.16 -26.67
C THR A 284 -4.07 7.60 -26.31
N LEU A 285 -4.42 7.64 -25.02
CA LEU A 285 -5.74 8.09 -24.56
C LEU A 285 -5.96 9.58 -24.81
N GLU A 286 -4.94 10.42 -24.61
CA GLU A 286 -5.04 11.85 -24.94
C GLU A 286 -5.29 12.06 -26.44
N HIS A 287 -4.67 11.25 -27.30
CA HIS A 287 -4.92 11.29 -28.75
C HIS A 287 -6.35 10.86 -29.11
N ASP A 288 -6.86 9.79 -28.49
CA ASP A 288 -8.22 9.30 -28.70
C ASP A 288 -9.28 10.31 -28.21
N VAL A 289 -9.03 10.97 -27.07
CA VAL A 289 -9.91 12.03 -26.56
C VAL A 289 -9.89 13.24 -27.49
N ALA A 290 -8.73 13.65 -28.01
CA ALA A 290 -8.62 14.75 -28.96
C ALA A 290 -9.38 14.46 -30.27
N THR A 291 -9.28 13.23 -30.79
CA THR A 291 -10.02 12.83 -32.00
C THR A 291 -11.53 12.77 -31.78
N GLN A 292 -11.99 12.29 -30.61
CA GLN A 292 -13.40 12.33 -30.25
C GLN A 292 -13.93 13.77 -30.11
N HIS A 293 -13.17 14.67 -29.50
CA HIS A 293 -13.54 16.08 -29.39
C HIS A 293 -13.69 16.74 -30.76
N HIS A 294 -12.79 16.46 -31.70
CA HIS A 294 -12.89 16.95 -33.07
C HIS A 294 -14.14 16.41 -33.79
N ALA A 295 -14.40 15.11 -33.66
CA ALA A 295 -15.59 14.49 -34.25
C ALA A 295 -16.90 15.03 -33.67
N LEU A 296 -16.94 15.34 -32.37
CA LEU A 296 -18.07 15.97 -31.71
C LEU A 296 -18.27 17.42 -32.16
N SER A 297 -17.18 18.19 -32.30
CA SER A 297 -17.23 19.57 -32.83
C SER A 297 -17.83 19.59 -34.23
N GLU A 298 -17.37 18.70 -35.12
CA GLU A 298 -17.88 18.61 -36.49
C GLU A 298 -19.38 18.24 -36.53
N ARG A 299 -19.83 17.36 -35.62
CA ARG A 299 -21.26 17.03 -35.49
C ARG A 299 -22.08 18.20 -34.99
N LEU A 300 -21.57 18.97 -34.03
CA LEU A 300 -22.22 20.18 -33.52
C LEU A 300 -22.35 21.25 -34.60
N ASP A 301 -21.30 21.46 -35.39
CA ASP A 301 -21.32 22.43 -36.51
C ASP A 301 -22.35 22.04 -37.57
N LYS A 302 -22.48 20.74 -37.89
CA LYS A 302 -23.53 20.24 -38.79
C LYS A 302 -24.93 20.46 -38.24
N VAL A 303 -25.14 20.22 -36.94
CA VAL A 303 -26.44 20.46 -36.29
C VAL A 303 -26.78 21.95 -36.27
N LEU A 304 -25.80 22.81 -35.97
CA LEU A 304 -25.97 24.27 -36.02
C LEU A 304 -26.34 24.75 -37.43
N ALA A 305 -25.67 24.25 -38.47
CA ALA A 305 -25.98 24.60 -39.85
C ALA A 305 -27.42 24.21 -40.25
N VAL A 306 -27.91 23.05 -39.79
CA VAL A 306 -29.30 22.61 -40.02
C VAL A 306 -30.30 23.50 -39.27
N LEU A 307 -29.99 23.89 -38.02
CA LEU A 307 -30.83 24.80 -37.26
C LEU A 307 -30.90 26.21 -37.88
N GLU A 308 -29.79 26.71 -38.42
CA GLU A 308 -29.73 27.98 -39.14
C GLU A 308 -30.60 27.93 -40.42
N ASP A 309 -30.55 26.84 -41.20
CA ASP A 309 -31.41 26.65 -42.39
C ASP A 309 -32.90 26.61 -42.03
N VAL A 310 -33.26 25.89 -40.95
CA VAL A 310 -34.66 25.84 -40.47
C VAL A 310 -35.13 27.22 -40.01
N ARG A 311 -34.27 27.97 -39.31
CA ARG A 311 -34.55 29.34 -38.88
C ARG A 311 -34.77 30.27 -40.07
N GLN A 312 -33.92 30.19 -41.10
CA GLN A 312 -34.05 31.01 -42.30
C GLN A 312 -35.38 30.75 -43.02
N ARG A 313 -35.78 29.47 -43.16
CA ARG A 313 -37.08 29.10 -43.76
C ARG A 313 -38.29 29.62 -42.97
N GLN A 314 -38.22 29.69 -41.65
CA GLN A 314 -39.28 30.29 -40.82
C GLN A 314 -39.40 31.81 -41.05
N VAL A 315 -38.27 32.50 -41.19
CA VAL A 315 -38.25 33.95 -41.49
C VAL A 315 -38.84 34.22 -42.87
N ASP A 316 -38.46 33.45 -43.89
CA ASP A 316 -38.96 33.61 -45.26
C ASP A 316 -40.45 33.23 -45.38
N GLY A 317 -40.91 32.20 -44.66
CA GLY A 317 -42.30 31.77 -44.64
C GLY A 317 -43.25 32.81 -44.01
N SER A 318 -42.79 33.56 -43.00
CA SER A 318 -43.58 34.62 -42.37
C SER A 318 -43.76 35.85 -43.25
N SER A 319 -42.89 36.09 -44.23
CA SER A 319 -43.01 37.25 -45.12
C SER A 319 -44.14 37.07 -46.14
N HIS A 320 -44.42 35.83 -46.57
CA HIS A 320 -45.48 35.56 -47.56
C HIS A 320 -46.91 35.57 -46.98
N THR A 321 -47.09 35.38 -45.67
CA THR A 321 -48.42 35.41 -45.05
C THR A 321 -48.97 36.82 -44.83
N ASN A 322 -48.12 37.84 -44.76
CA ASN A 322 -48.57 39.23 -44.56
C ASN A 322 -49.08 39.89 -45.85
N ASP A 323 -48.60 39.46 -47.03
CA ASP A 323 -49.06 39.99 -48.32
C ASP A 323 -50.44 39.46 -48.73
N ALA A 324 -50.86 38.30 -48.20
CA ALA A 324 -52.18 37.71 -48.47
C ALA A 324 -53.33 38.33 -47.65
N LEU A 325 -53.03 39.24 -46.72
CA LEU A 325 -54.01 39.90 -45.84
C LEU A 325 -54.27 41.38 -46.22
N GLN A 326 -53.74 41.87 -47.34
CA GLN A 326 -53.94 43.25 -47.85
C GLN A 326 -54.80 43.37 -49.12
N THR A 327 -55.41 42.29 -49.59
CA THR A 327 -56.41 42.28 -50.68
C THR A 327 -57.79 41.93 -50.16
#